data_AF-A0A097ELN3-F1
#
_entry.id   AF-A0A097ELN3-F1
#
_cell.length_a   1.000
_cell.length_b   1.000
_cell.length_c   1.000
_cell.angle_alpha   90.00
_cell.angle_beta   90.00
_cell.angle_gamma   90.00
#
_symmetry.space_group_name_H-M   'P 1'
#
loop_
_entity.id
_entity.type
_entity.pdbx_description
1 polymer ?
#
loop_
_entity_poly.entity_id
_entity_poly.type
_entity_poly.pdbx_seq_one_letter_code
_entity_poly.pdbx_strand_id
1 'polypeptide(L)'
;MKGYMFEGTAQEVIEAMTAMQAASSSDTSSETAAAVAPTVAEEGEEKEFVSTEVARRVLSRRPLSREQLGILKMLHAAYPGWVPAAKLQAAISYTPAQFAGMMGAFGRRFSHTEGFVENTWLFDAEWDYEVGAYNYRLPETVKAAMDAEKLA
;
A
#
# COMPACT_ATOMS: atom_id res chain seq x y z
N MET A 1 14.55 -4.63 34.00
CA MET A 1 15.05 -4.69 32.61
C MET A 1 16.45 -4.12 32.60
N LYS A 2 17.45 -4.88 32.14
CA LYS A 2 18.83 -4.38 32.00
C LYS A 2 18.93 -3.75 30.61
N GLY A 3 19.09 -2.44 30.55
CA GLY A 3 19.42 -1.74 29.31
C GLY A 3 20.90 -1.94 29.01
N TYR A 4 21.21 -2.46 27.84
CA TYR A 4 22.58 -2.47 27.33
C TYR A 4 22.82 -1.14 26.63
N MET A 5 23.70 -0.33 27.21
CA MET A 5 24.21 0.90 26.61
C MET A 5 25.49 0.53 25.87
N PHE A 6 25.49 0.65 24.55
CA PHE A 6 26.68 0.48 23.73
C PHE A 6 27.19 1.88 23.35
N GLU A 7 28.27 2.32 24.01
CA GLU A 7 29.08 3.43 23.53
C GLU A 7 30.16 2.84 22.61
N GLY A 8 29.91 2.91 21.31
CA GLY A 8 30.82 2.48 20.24
C GLY A 8 30.48 3.25 18.97
N THR A 9 31.47 3.46 18.10
CA THR A 9 31.24 4.18 16.84
C THR A 9 30.35 3.35 15.91
N ALA A 10 29.62 4.00 14.99
CA ALA A 10 28.63 3.34 14.11
C ALA A 10 29.18 2.10 13.38
N GLN A 11 30.48 2.01 13.17
CA GLN A 11 31.16 0.87 12.54
C GLN A 11 31.22 -0.38 13.46
N GLU A 12 31.41 -0.21 14.77
CA GLU A 12 31.47 -1.33 15.72
C GLU A 12 30.10 -1.99 15.94
N VAL A 13 29.02 -1.21 15.81
CA VAL A 13 27.63 -1.72 15.89
C VAL A 13 27.29 -2.59 14.68
N ILE A 14 27.78 -2.23 13.49
CA ILE A 14 27.54 -2.98 12.25
C ILE A 14 28.26 -4.33 12.29
N GLU A 15 29.49 -4.38 12.78
CA GLU A 15 30.24 -5.65 12.94
C GLU A 15 29.54 -6.59 13.94
N ALA A 16 29.03 -6.07 15.06
CA ALA A 16 28.31 -6.86 16.05
C ALA A 16 26.98 -7.43 15.52
N MET A 17 26.22 -6.66 14.73
CA MET A 17 24.97 -7.15 14.13
C MET A 17 25.21 -8.19 13.03
N THR A 18 26.30 -8.02 12.26
CA THR A 18 26.66 -8.97 11.18
C THR A 18 27.10 -10.32 11.75
N ALA A 19 27.85 -10.33 12.87
CA ALA A 19 28.27 -11.56 13.53
C ALA A 19 27.09 -12.36 14.14
N MET A 20 26.03 -11.69 14.62
CA MET A 20 24.83 -12.38 15.13
C MET A 20 23.97 -12.99 14.03
N GLN A 21 23.95 -12.41 12.83
CA GLN A 21 23.15 -12.91 11.72
C GLN A 21 23.80 -14.13 11.05
N ALA A 22 25.13 -14.24 11.07
CA ALA A 22 25.86 -15.39 10.53
C ALA A 22 25.73 -16.67 11.37
N ALA A 23 25.40 -16.57 12.66
CA ALA A 23 25.30 -17.71 13.57
C ALA A 23 23.91 -18.39 13.60
N SER A 24 22.89 -17.86 12.92
CA SER A 24 21.51 -18.38 12.96
C SER A 24 21.07 -19.19 11.73
N SER A 25 21.99 -19.54 10.83
CA SER A 25 21.65 -20.32 9.63
C SER A 25 21.97 -21.79 9.83
N SER A 26 21.03 -22.55 10.40
CA SER A 26 20.94 -24.00 10.23
C SER A 26 19.48 -24.46 10.31
N ASP A 27 18.96 -24.81 9.13
CA ASP A 27 17.86 -25.75 8.83
C ASP A 27 16.45 -25.49 9.40
N THR A 28 15.50 -25.14 8.51
CA THR A 28 14.38 -26.01 8.10
C THR A 28 13.45 -25.24 7.15
N SER A 29 13.17 -25.84 5.99
CA SER A 29 12.26 -25.36 4.94
C SER A 29 10.82 -25.12 5.40
N SER A 30 10.24 -23.96 5.04
CA SER A 30 8.81 -23.83 4.76
C SER A 30 8.50 -22.60 3.91
N GLU A 31 8.06 -22.87 2.69
CA GLU A 31 7.01 -22.16 1.92
C GLU A 31 6.92 -20.62 1.99
N THR A 32 7.47 -20.00 0.95
CA THR A 32 6.96 -18.82 0.21
C THR A 32 6.06 -17.84 0.98
N ALA A 33 6.67 -16.98 1.79
CA ALA A 33 6.14 -15.65 2.07
C ALA A 33 7.03 -14.64 1.34
N ALA A 34 6.61 -14.21 0.15
CA ALA A 34 7.14 -13.01 -0.46
C ALA A 34 6.82 -11.84 0.48
N ALA A 35 7.78 -11.49 1.33
CA ALA A 35 7.81 -10.24 2.05
C ALA A 35 7.93 -9.14 1.01
N VAL A 36 6.78 -8.59 0.60
CA VAL A 36 6.77 -7.34 -0.15
C VAL A 36 7.17 -6.27 0.86
N ALA A 37 8.46 -5.93 0.88
CA ALA A 37 8.91 -4.70 1.50
C ALA A 37 8.08 -3.54 0.92
N PRO A 38 7.68 -2.54 1.73
CA PRO A 38 7.10 -1.34 1.19
C PRO A 38 8.16 -0.68 0.31
N THR A 39 8.02 -0.80 -1.00
CA THR A 39 8.84 -0.04 -1.95
C THR A 39 8.52 1.42 -1.71
N VAL A 40 9.42 2.11 -1.02
CA VAL A 40 9.46 3.57 -1.01
C VAL A 40 9.71 3.95 -2.46
N ALA A 41 8.67 4.43 -3.15
CA ALA A 41 8.83 4.94 -4.50
C ALA A 41 9.83 6.10 -4.41
N GLU A 42 11.00 5.92 -5.04
CA GLU A 42 11.99 6.98 -5.14
C GLU A 42 11.36 8.18 -5.87
N GLU A 43 11.50 9.36 -5.29
CA GLU A 43 11.06 10.63 -5.87
C GLU A 43 11.75 10.84 -7.23
N GLY A 44 11.10 10.46 -8.32
CA GLY A 44 11.64 10.66 -9.68
C GLY A 44 11.05 9.76 -10.77
N GLU A 45 10.44 8.62 -10.43
CA GLU A 45 9.75 7.80 -11.42
C GLU A 45 8.33 8.32 -11.68
N GLU A 46 8.05 8.60 -12.96
CA GLU A 46 6.73 8.98 -13.43
C GLU A 46 5.77 7.80 -13.18
N LYS A 47 4.94 7.89 -12.13
CA LYS A 47 4.01 6.81 -11.77
C LYS A 47 3.03 6.59 -12.90
N GLU A 48 3.10 5.42 -13.53
CA GLU A 48 2.11 5.01 -14.52
C GLU A 48 0.84 4.52 -13.82
N PHE A 49 -0.32 5.01 -14.26
CA PHE A 49 -1.61 4.59 -13.72
C PHE A 49 -2.30 3.64 -14.68
N VAL A 50 -3.10 2.74 -14.11
CA VAL A 50 -3.88 1.77 -14.87
C VAL A 50 -4.78 2.44 -15.89
N SER A 51 -4.99 1.78 -17.03
CA SER A 51 -6.00 2.24 -17.99
C SER A 51 -7.41 2.16 -17.39
N THR A 52 -8.32 3.00 -17.89
CA THR A 52 -9.72 3.02 -17.44
C THR A 52 -10.39 1.65 -17.60
N GLU A 53 -10.07 0.90 -18.66
CA GLU A 53 -10.63 -0.44 -18.88
C GLU A 53 -10.18 -1.44 -17.82
N VAL A 54 -8.89 -1.42 -17.47
CA VAL A 54 -8.35 -2.28 -16.40
C VAL A 54 -8.95 -1.87 -15.06
N ALA A 55 -9.03 -0.57 -14.77
CA ALA A 55 -9.69 -0.08 -13.55
C ALA A 55 -11.15 -0.55 -13.45
N ARG A 56 -11.93 -0.50 -14.53
CA ARG A 56 -13.29 -1.02 -14.57
C ARG A 56 -13.35 -2.51 -14.27
N ARG A 57 -12.47 -3.30 -14.88
CA ARG A 57 -12.37 -4.75 -14.60
C ARG A 57 -12.00 -4.99 -13.14
N VAL A 58 -11.04 -4.25 -12.60
CA VAL A 58 -10.65 -4.36 -11.19
C VAL A 58 -11.88 -4.10 -10.32
N LEU A 59 -12.61 -3.01 -10.52
CA LEU A 59 -13.76 -2.61 -9.69
C LEU A 59 -14.98 -3.53 -9.84
N SER A 60 -15.18 -4.17 -10.99
CA SER A 60 -16.36 -5.00 -11.28
C SER A 60 -16.15 -6.51 -11.13
N ARG A 61 -14.90 -7.00 -11.15
CA ARG A 61 -14.57 -8.45 -11.14
C ARG A 61 -15.22 -9.23 -9.98
N ARG A 62 -15.32 -8.62 -8.80
CA ARG A 62 -15.99 -9.17 -7.61
C ARG A 62 -16.75 -8.06 -6.89
N PRO A 63 -17.83 -8.36 -6.16
CA PRO A 63 -18.47 -7.37 -5.30
C PRO A 63 -17.44 -6.74 -4.35
N LEU A 64 -17.41 -5.41 -4.33
CA LEU A 64 -16.64 -4.64 -3.35
C LEU A 64 -17.27 -4.80 -1.98
N SER A 65 -16.45 -4.95 -0.93
CA SER A 65 -16.97 -4.85 0.44
C SER A 65 -17.53 -3.43 0.69
N ARG A 66 -18.37 -3.28 1.70
CA ARG A 66 -18.94 -1.97 2.07
C ARG A 66 -17.84 -0.95 2.36
N GLU A 67 -16.76 -1.40 2.99
CA GLU A 67 -15.62 -0.58 3.41
C GLU A 67 -14.75 -0.21 2.21
N GLN A 68 -14.52 -1.16 1.30
CA GLN A 68 -13.83 -0.89 0.02
C GLN A 68 -14.59 0.15 -0.82
N LEU A 69 -15.92 0.02 -0.90
CA LEU A 69 -16.74 1.02 -1.58
C LEU A 69 -16.74 2.35 -0.83
N GLY A 70 -16.73 2.33 0.50
CA GLY A 70 -16.67 3.52 1.35
C GLY A 70 -15.43 4.36 1.09
N ILE A 71 -14.24 3.74 1.02
CA ILE A 71 -13.01 4.48 0.70
C ILE A 71 -13.02 5.03 -0.72
N LEU A 72 -13.49 4.24 -1.69
CA LEU A 72 -13.55 4.66 -3.09
C LEU A 72 -14.46 5.88 -3.25
N LYS A 73 -15.65 5.86 -2.65
CA LYS A 73 -16.58 6.98 -2.65
C LYS A 73 -15.99 8.23 -2.00
N MET A 74 -15.26 8.08 -0.89
CA MET A 74 -14.65 9.23 -0.24
C MET A 74 -13.53 9.83 -1.08
N LEU A 75 -12.69 8.99 -1.71
CA LEU A 75 -11.64 9.48 -2.60
C LEU A 75 -12.22 10.10 -3.87
N HIS A 76 -13.34 9.57 -4.39
CA HIS A 76 -14.04 10.15 -5.54
C HIS A 76 -14.61 11.53 -5.22
N ALA A 77 -15.27 11.67 -4.07
CA ALA A 77 -15.79 12.96 -3.60
C ALA A 77 -14.67 13.99 -3.33
N ALA A 78 -13.47 13.52 -2.99
CA ALA A 78 -12.31 14.37 -2.75
C ALA A 78 -11.51 14.71 -4.02
N TYR A 79 -11.81 14.09 -5.16
CA TYR A 79 -11.03 14.26 -6.39
C TYR A 79 -11.00 15.73 -6.85
N PRO A 80 -9.85 16.29 -7.27
CA PRO A 80 -8.52 15.66 -7.45
C PRO A 80 -7.60 15.75 -6.21
N GLY A 81 -8.16 16.02 -5.02
CA GLY A 81 -7.42 16.22 -3.79
C GLY A 81 -6.91 14.94 -3.12
N TRP A 82 -5.98 15.13 -2.19
CA TRP A 82 -5.41 14.10 -1.33
C TRP A 82 -6.25 13.88 -0.08
N VAL A 83 -6.32 12.63 0.38
CA VAL A 83 -7.02 12.25 1.61
C VAL A 83 -6.09 11.46 2.52
N PRO A 84 -5.87 11.91 3.77
CA PRO A 84 -5.04 11.17 4.72
C PRO A 84 -5.61 9.79 5.05
N ALA A 85 -4.71 8.81 5.22
CA ALA A 85 -5.03 7.44 5.63
C ALA A 85 -5.90 7.42 6.90
N ALA A 86 -5.59 8.28 7.88
CA ALA A 86 -6.33 8.39 9.13
C ALA A 86 -7.81 8.76 8.89
N LYS A 87 -8.10 9.62 7.91
CA LYS A 87 -9.47 10.00 7.54
C LYS A 87 -10.21 8.84 6.87
N LEU A 88 -9.53 8.10 5.99
CA LEU A 88 -10.05 6.89 5.34
C LEU A 88 -10.38 5.80 6.36
N GLN A 89 -9.47 5.55 7.29
CA GLN A 89 -9.62 4.62 8.41
C GLN A 89 -10.83 4.98 9.27
N ALA A 90 -10.95 6.24 9.69
CA ALA A 90 -12.06 6.71 10.50
C ALA A 90 -13.42 6.54 9.78
N ALA A 91 -13.48 6.84 8.49
CA ALA A 91 -14.71 6.75 7.69
C ALA A 91 -15.26 5.32 7.60
N ILE A 92 -14.40 4.30 7.65
CA ILE A 92 -14.79 2.88 7.61
C ILE A 92 -14.65 2.19 8.97
N SER A 93 -14.35 2.92 10.03
CA SER A 93 -14.12 2.39 11.39
C SER A 93 -13.05 1.28 11.45
N TYR A 94 -11.97 1.43 10.67
CA TYR A 94 -10.85 0.48 10.66
C TYR A 94 -9.67 0.99 11.48
N THR A 95 -9.00 0.06 12.14
CA THR A 95 -7.64 0.27 12.67
C THR A 95 -6.62 0.36 11.53
N PRO A 96 -5.43 0.92 11.77
CA PRO A 96 -4.36 0.96 10.76
C PRO A 96 -4.02 -0.42 10.19
N ALA A 97 -3.99 -1.47 11.01
CA ALA A 97 -3.70 -2.83 10.58
C ALA A 97 -4.79 -3.41 9.67
N GLN A 98 -6.07 -3.19 10.00
CA GLN A 98 -7.19 -3.62 9.14
C GLN A 98 -7.19 -2.86 7.81
N PHE A 99 -6.90 -1.56 7.85
CA PHE A 99 -6.77 -0.75 6.65
C PHE A 99 -5.63 -1.22 5.75
N ALA A 100 -4.45 -1.49 6.31
CA ALA A 100 -3.32 -2.07 5.57
C ALA A 100 -3.70 -3.43 4.93
N GLY A 101 -4.40 -4.31 5.68
CA GLY A 101 -4.89 -5.58 5.16
C GLY A 101 -5.88 -5.41 4.01
N MET A 102 -6.78 -4.44 4.09
CA MET A 102 -7.73 -4.10 3.01
C MET A 102 -7.02 -3.52 1.78
N MET A 103 -6.05 -2.62 1.96
CA MET A 103 -5.25 -2.08 0.86
C MET A 103 -4.42 -3.17 0.19
N GLY A 104 -3.85 -4.10 0.96
CA GLY A 104 -3.19 -5.30 0.42
C GLY A 104 -4.15 -6.22 -0.33
N ALA A 105 -5.41 -6.34 0.11
CA ALA A 105 -6.43 -7.06 -0.63
C ALA A 105 -6.80 -6.37 -1.96
N PHE A 106 -6.82 -5.04 -2.00
CA PHE A 106 -6.92 -4.29 -3.26
C PHE A 106 -5.72 -4.55 -4.18
N GLY A 107 -4.50 -4.53 -3.64
CA GLY A 107 -3.29 -4.86 -4.39
C GLY A 107 -3.35 -6.26 -5.01
N ARG A 108 -3.77 -7.27 -4.24
CA ARG A 108 -3.99 -8.64 -4.78
C ARG A 108 -5.10 -8.69 -5.82
N ARG A 109 -6.21 -8.00 -5.58
CA ARG A 109 -7.33 -7.92 -6.54
C ARG A 109 -6.85 -7.33 -7.87
N PHE A 110 -6.05 -6.27 -7.78
CA PHE A 110 -5.49 -5.56 -8.90
C PHE A 110 -4.49 -6.41 -9.69
N SER A 111 -3.46 -6.96 -9.05
CA SER A 111 -2.41 -7.75 -9.72
C SER A 111 -2.92 -9.04 -10.37
N HIS A 112 -4.05 -9.58 -9.89
CA HIS A 112 -4.66 -10.78 -10.46
C HIS A 112 -5.78 -10.47 -11.47
N THR A 113 -5.99 -9.21 -11.84
CA THR A 113 -7.00 -8.84 -12.84
C THR A 113 -6.42 -8.93 -14.24
N GLU A 114 -7.20 -9.49 -15.17
CA GLU A 114 -6.79 -9.61 -16.57
C GLU A 114 -6.56 -8.23 -17.20
N GLY A 115 -5.38 -8.07 -17.83
CA GLY A 115 -4.91 -6.78 -18.35
C GLY A 115 -4.10 -5.97 -17.35
N PHE A 116 -3.75 -6.54 -16.19
CA PHE A 116 -2.73 -5.96 -15.31
C PHE A 116 -1.42 -5.76 -16.08
N VAL A 117 -0.85 -4.56 -15.94
CA VAL A 117 0.45 -4.20 -16.47
C VAL A 117 1.36 -3.94 -15.28
N GLU A 118 2.54 -4.54 -15.28
CA GLU A 118 3.55 -4.31 -14.24
C GLU A 118 3.89 -2.82 -14.13
N ASN A 119 4.25 -2.36 -12.93
CA ASN A 119 4.56 -0.95 -12.63
C ASN A 119 3.40 0.05 -12.80
N THR A 120 2.17 -0.42 -13.01
CA THR A 120 0.98 0.45 -12.99
C THR A 120 0.33 0.49 -11.60
N TRP A 121 -0.30 1.62 -11.26
CA TRP A 121 -0.90 1.85 -9.96
C TRP A 121 -2.41 2.12 -10.03
N LEU A 122 -3.16 1.58 -9.06
CA LEU A 122 -4.61 1.82 -8.90
C LEU A 122 -4.90 3.04 -8.02
N PHE A 123 -4.04 3.35 -7.07
CA PHE A 123 -4.14 4.52 -6.20
C PHE A 123 -2.85 5.30 -6.29
N ASP A 124 -2.96 6.62 -6.23
CA ASP A 124 -1.79 7.44 -5.95
C ASP A 124 -1.65 7.54 -4.43
N ALA A 125 -0.47 7.18 -3.94
CA ALA A 125 -0.14 7.20 -2.53
C ALA A 125 1.17 7.97 -2.33
N GLU A 126 1.18 8.87 -1.36
CA GLU A 126 2.33 9.69 -0.98
C GLU A 126 2.51 9.61 0.53
N TRP A 127 3.75 9.49 1.00
CA TRP A 127 4.03 9.54 2.43
C TRP A 127 4.18 11.00 2.86
N ASP A 128 3.32 11.44 3.78
CA ASP A 128 3.41 12.76 4.38
C ASP A 128 4.33 12.70 5.61
N TYR A 129 5.52 13.28 5.48
CA TYR A 129 6.53 13.28 6.56
C TYR A 129 6.13 14.19 7.73
N GLU A 130 5.29 15.20 7.52
CA GLU A 130 4.84 16.10 8.60
C GLU A 130 3.81 15.40 9.48
N VAL A 131 2.89 14.68 8.85
CA VAL A 131 1.80 13.96 9.54
C VAL A 131 2.21 12.54 9.96
N GLY A 132 3.26 11.99 9.33
CA GLY A 132 3.70 10.62 9.57
C GLY A 132 2.68 9.58 9.08
N ALA A 133 2.00 9.86 7.97
CA ALA A 133 0.94 9.01 7.42
C ALA A 133 0.89 9.06 5.90
N TYR A 134 0.34 8.02 5.28
CA TYR A 134 0.06 8.04 3.84
C TYR A 134 -1.12 8.98 3.51
N ASN A 135 -0.99 9.73 2.44
CA ASN A 135 -2.07 10.39 1.73
C ASN A 135 -2.42 9.56 0.49
N TYR A 136 -3.71 9.49 0.17
CA TYR A 136 -4.22 8.76 -0.98
C TYR A 136 -5.06 9.66 -1.89
N ARG A 137 -5.00 9.40 -3.20
CA ARG A 137 -5.79 10.06 -4.22
C ARG A 137 -6.21 9.06 -5.31
N LEU A 138 -7.34 9.33 -5.97
CA LEU A 138 -7.72 8.60 -7.18
C LEU A 138 -7.06 9.20 -8.42
N PRO A 139 -6.39 8.39 -9.25
CA PRO A 139 -6.04 8.77 -10.62
C PRO A 139 -7.29 9.05 -11.46
N GLU A 140 -7.16 9.87 -12.50
CA GLU A 140 -8.26 10.21 -13.41
C GLU A 140 -8.90 8.95 -14.05
N THR A 141 -8.08 7.97 -14.42
CA THR A 141 -8.52 6.71 -15.03
C THR A 141 -9.42 5.90 -14.09
N VAL A 142 -9.13 5.90 -12.80
CA VAL A 142 -9.93 5.17 -11.80
C VAL A 142 -11.19 5.93 -11.44
N LYS A 143 -11.15 7.27 -11.38
CA LYS A 143 -12.35 8.10 -11.25
C LYS A 143 -13.32 7.84 -12.43
N ALA A 144 -12.82 7.88 -13.66
CA ALA A 144 -13.62 7.61 -14.85
C ALA A 144 -14.23 6.19 -14.82
N ALA A 145 -13.48 5.20 -14.34
CA ALA A 145 -13.99 3.84 -14.14
C ALA A 145 -15.12 3.78 -13.09
N MET A 146 -14.99 4.50 -11.98
CA MET A 146 -16.05 4.58 -10.96
C MET A 146 -17.33 5.21 -11.49
N ASP A 147 -17.21 6.28 -12.29
CA ASP A 147 -18.37 6.93 -12.92
C ASP A 147 -19.08 5.99 -13.90
N ALA A 148 -18.32 5.25 -14.71
CA ALA A 148 -18.86 4.29 -15.67
C ALA A 148 -19.60 3.13 -15.00
N GLU A 149 -19.08 2.65 -13.86
CA GLU A 149 -19.69 1.55 -13.08
C GLU A 149 -20.73 2.04 -12.06
N LYS A 150 -21.03 3.35 -12.01
CA LYS A 150 -22.00 3.97 -11.08
C LYS A 150 -21.69 3.64 -9.61
N LEU A 151 -20.41 3.64 -9.26
CA LEU A 151 -19.92 3.33 -7.91
C LEU A 151 -19.80 4.55 -7.00
N ALA A 152 -19.91 5.75 -7.57
CA ALA A 152 -19.93 7.04 -6.86
C ALA A 152 -21.36 7.55 -6.71
#